data_AF-A0A448UWM0-F1
#
_entry.id   AF-A0A448UWM0-F1
#
_cell.length_a   1.000
_cell.length_b   1.000
_cell.length_c   1.000
_cell.angle_alpha   90.00
_cell.angle_beta   90.00
_cell.angle_gamma   90.00
#
_symmetry.space_group_name_H-M   'P 1'
#
loop_
_entity.id
_entity.type
_entity.pdbx_description
1 polymer ?
#
loop_
_entity_poly.entity_id
_entity_poly.type
_entity_poly.pdbx_seq_one_letter_code
_entity_poly.pdbx_strand_id
1 'polypeptide(L)'
;MRDTIAYTAATVEYAINTGDYSLIENGPMSTSEKNHFLDSEMKDLLQRARDGKRWVDNAKITYTLDEDKPVWDGEVYSWKRTFTMNYGKFEVDDGKVEDVSDGGGDAKREYKGHLLAEYRNGSWVVAGIASQFEDDDDPVTPSSSPSVSAGV
;
A
#
# COMPACT_ATOMS: atom_id res chain seq x y z
N MET A 1 -9.83 -11.85 -14.53
CA MET A 1 -8.46 -11.26 -14.52
C MET A 1 -7.71 -11.98 -13.41
N ARG A 2 -6.44 -12.35 -13.59
CA ARG A 2 -5.63 -12.85 -12.46
C ARG A 2 -5.03 -11.63 -11.79
N ASP A 3 -5.40 -11.36 -10.54
CA ASP A 3 -4.91 -10.20 -9.82
C ASP A 3 -3.43 -10.39 -9.48
N THR A 4 -2.60 -9.43 -9.89
CA THR A 4 -1.14 -9.46 -9.69
C THR A 4 -0.72 -8.40 -8.68
N ILE A 5 0.48 -8.51 -8.12
CA ILE A 5 1.08 -7.47 -7.26
C ILE A 5 1.10 -6.10 -7.98
N ALA A 6 1.43 -6.11 -9.28
CA ALA A 6 1.43 -4.90 -10.09
C ALA A 6 0.03 -4.29 -10.25
N TYR A 7 -1.01 -5.12 -10.39
CA TYR A 7 -2.39 -4.65 -10.37
C TYR A 7 -2.73 -3.97 -9.04
N THR A 8 -2.34 -4.58 -7.91
CA THR A 8 -2.56 -4.01 -6.58
C THR A 8 -1.89 -2.64 -6.39
N ALA A 9 -0.66 -2.46 -6.86
CA ALA A 9 -0.01 -1.14 -6.81
C ALA A 9 -0.72 -0.11 -7.70
N ALA A 10 -1.20 -0.52 -8.88
CA ALA A 10 -1.92 0.35 -9.79
C ALA A 10 -3.29 0.79 -9.25
N THR A 11 -3.96 -0.02 -8.41
CA THR A 11 -5.22 0.41 -7.78
C THR A 11 -5.03 1.55 -6.80
N VAL A 12 -3.88 1.61 -6.10
CA VAL A 12 -3.51 2.73 -5.23
C VAL A 12 -3.28 4.01 -6.05
N GLU A 13 -2.51 3.92 -7.14
CA GLU A 13 -2.26 5.07 -8.02
C GLU A 13 -3.56 5.60 -8.61
N TYR A 14 -4.43 4.69 -9.07
CA TYR A 14 -5.75 5.03 -9.60
C TYR A 14 -6.61 5.73 -8.56
N ALA A 15 -6.67 5.20 -7.33
CA ALA A 15 -7.46 5.82 -6.25
C ALA A 15 -6.97 7.24 -5.97
N ILE A 16 -5.66 7.47 -5.88
CA ILE A 16 -5.11 8.79 -5.56
C ILE A 16 -5.40 9.80 -6.68
N ASN A 17 -5.30 9.40 -7.93
CA ASN A 17 -5.54 10.31 -9.06
C ASN A 17 -7.03 10.56 -9.36
N THR A 18 -7.93 9.65 -8.98
CA THR A 18 -9.35 9.72 -9.36
C THR A 18 -10.32 9.89 -8.20
N GLY A 19 -9.85 9.63 -6.97
CA GLY A 19 -10.69 9.48 -5.78
C GLY A 19 -11.54 8.21 -5.75
N ASP A 20 -11.49 7.36 -6.79
CA ASP A 20 -12.24 6.11 -6.84
C ASP A 20 -11.42 4.95 -6.27
N TYR A 21 -11.73 4.60 -5.03
CA TYR A 21 -11.08 3.50 -4.30
C TYR A 21 -11.83 2.17 -4.39
N SER A 22 -12.81 2.02 -5.28
CA SER A 22 -13.58 0.78 -5.44
C SER A 22 -12.71 -0.43 -5.84
N LEU A 23 -11.63 -0.20 -6.59
CA LEU A 23 -10.66 -1.24 -6.95
C LEU A 23 -9.82 -1.71 -5.76
N ILE A 24 -9.67 -0.87 -4.73
CA ILE A 24 -9.02 -1.26 -3.47
C ILE A 24 -9.98 -2.09 -2.64
N GLU A 25 -11.23 -1.64 -2.45
CA GLU A 25 -12.24 -2.37 -1.66
C GLU A 25 -12.48 -3.79 -2.18
N ASN A 26 -12.60 -3.93 -3.51
CA ASN A 26 -12.88 -5.20 -4.17
C ASN A 26 -11.61 -5.95 -4.61
N GLY A 27 -10.44 -5.35 -4.40
CA GLY A 27 -9.17 -5.87 -4.89
C GLY A 27 -8.50 -6.89 -3.97
N PRO A 28 -7.32 -7.39 -4.39
CA PRO A 28 -6.56 -8.45 -3.72
C PRO A 28 -5.81 -8.00 -2.44
N MET A 29 -5.99 -6.76 -1.97
CA MET A 29 -5.36 -6.35 -0.71
C MET A 29 -5.90 -7.14 0.48
N SER A 30 -5.06 -7.38 1.48
CA SER A 30 -5.52 -7.92 2.76
C SER A 30 -6.47 -6.94 3.46
N THR A 31 -7.33 -7.43 4.36
CA THR A 31 -8.24 -6.56 5.12
C THR A 31 -7.47 -5.54 5.96
N SER A 32 -6.33 -5.92 6.54
CA SER A 32 -5.49 -5.00 7.31
C SER A 32 -4.89 -3.90 6.42
N GLU A 33 -4.40 -4.25 5.23
CA GLU A 33 -3.88 -3.27 4.26
C GLU A 33 -4.98 -2.30 3.81
N LYS A 34 -6.18 -2.82 3.49
CA LYS A 34 -7.33 -1.99 3.13
C LYS A 34 -7.71 -1.02 4.25
N ASN A 35 -7.75 -1.49 5.49
CA ASN A 35 -8.10 -0.64 6.64
C ASN A 35 -7.02 0.40 6.95
N HIS A 36 -5.74 0.05 6.76
CA HIS A 36 -4.63 0.96 6.94
C HIS A 36 -4.62 2.05 5.87
N PHE A 37 -4.75 1.66 4.59
CA PHE A 37 -4.75 2.63 3.51
C PHE A 37 -6.05 3.46 3.47
N LEU A 38 -7.22 2.84 3.64
CA LEU A 38 -8.52 3.51 3.63
C LEU A 38 -8.97 3.87 5.05
N ASP A 39 -8.07 4.49 5.82
CA ASP A 39 -8.47 5.11 7.08
C ASP A 39 -9.42 6.31 6.83
N SER A 40 -9.92 6.91 7.91
CA SER A 40 -10.88 8.03 7.78
C SER A 40 -10.30 9.26 7.09
N GLU A 41 -9.00 9.52 7.25
CA GLU A 41 -8.35 10.69 6.67
C GLU A 41 -8.15 10.49 5.17
N MET A 42 -7.59 9.35 4.76
CA MET A 42 -7.42 9.01 3.36
C MET A 42 -8.76 8.94 2.63
N LYS A 43 -9.81 8.37 3.26
CA LYS A 43 -11.15 8.36 2.65
C LYS A 43 -11.69 9.76 2.39
N ASP A 44 -11.48 10.71 3.31
CA ASP A 44 -11.88 12.10 3.10
C ASP A 44 -11.10 12.72 1.93
N LEU A 45 -9.77 12.55 1.89
CA LEU A 45 -8.92 13.03 0.80
C LEU A 45 -9.34 12.46 -0.56
N LEU A 46 -9.60 11.16 -0.63
CA LEU A 46 -10.06 10.48 -1.84
C LEU A 46 -11.46 10.95 -2.26
N GLN A 47 -12.36 11.18 -1.30
CA GLN A 47 -13.68 11.73 -1.61
C GLN A 47 -13.58 13.17 -2.16
N ARG A 48 -12.70 14.00 -1.59
CA ARG A 48 -12.42 15.35 -2.13
C ARG A 48 -11.85 15.27 -3.54
N ALA A 49 -11.02 14.28 -3.83
CA ALA A 49 -10.52 14.05 -5.19
C ALA A 49 -11.60 13.62 -6.16
N ARG A 50 -12.49 12.72 -5.73
CA ARG A 50 -13.65 12.28 -6.50
C ARG A 50 -14.62 13.43 -6.81
N ASP A 51 -14.77 14.37 -5.87
CA ASP A 51 -15.57 15.58 -6.02
C ASP A 51 -14.88 16.65 -6.90
N GLY A 52 -13.63 16.43 -7.32
CA GLY A 52 -12.83 17.42 -8.06
C GLY A 52 -12.36 18.61 -7.22
N LYS A 53 -12.50 18.53 -5.89
CA LYS A 53 -12.08 19.60 -4.95
C LYS A 53 -10.60 19.54 -4.65
N ARG A 54 -9.99 18.35 -4.70
CA ARG A 54 -8.57 18.14 -4.43
C ARG A 54 -7.93 17.28 -5.50
N TRP A 55 -6.77 17.63 -6.04
CA TRP A 55 -6.01 16.73 -6.90
C TRP A 55 -4.55 17.18 -6.95
N VAL A 56 -3.66 16.27 -7.33
CA VAL A 56 -2.23 16.57 -7.52
C VAL A 56 -1.90 16.49 -9.01
N ASP A 57 -0.87 17.23 -9.45
CA ASP A 57 -0.47 17.37 -10.86
C ASP A 57 -0.58 16.05 -11.65
N ASN A 58 0.14 15.01 -11.21
CA ASN A 58 -0.03 13.64 -11.69
C ASN A 58 0.66 12.67 -10.74
N ALA A 59 -0.09 12.10 -9.79
CA ALA A 59 0.49 11.16 -8.84
C ALA A 59 1.00 9.92 -9.59
N LYS A 60 2.27 9.57 -9.38
CA LYS A 60 2.86 8.38 -9.97
C LYS A 60 3.53 7.51 -8.92
N ILE A 61 3.15 6.25 -8.90
CA ILE A 61 3.72 5.22 -8.07
C ILE A 61 4.75 4.44 -8.88
N THR A 62 5.94 4.31 -8.33
CA THR A 62 6.94 3.33 -8.81
C THR A 62 7.11 2.27 -7.73
N TYR A 63 6.88 1.02 -8.10
CA TYR A 63 7.01 -0.12 -7.19
C TYR A 63 8.11 -1.04 -7.70
N THR A 64 9.13 -1.24 -6.88
CA THR A 64 10.28 -2.10 -7.19
C THR A 64 10.34 -3.24 -6.19
N LEU A 65 10.47 -4.48 -6.67
CA LEU A 65 10.92 -5.59 -5.85
C LEU A 65 12.45 -5.56 -5.87
N ASP A 66 13.05 -5.36 -4.71
CA ASP A 66 14.51 -5.19 -4.57
C ASP A 66 15.25 -6.54 -4.61
N GLU A 67 14.50 -7.64 -4.63
CA GLU A 67 14.98 -9.02 -4.67
C GLU A 67 14.31 -9.78 -5.83
N ASP A 68 15.11 -10.53 -6.58
CA ASP A 68 14.63 -11.32 -7.73
C ASP A 68 13.69 -12.47 -7.33
N LYS A 69 13.73 -12.90 -6.07
CA LYS A 69 12.97 -14.04 -5.53
C LYS A 69 12.47 -13.71 -4.13
N PRO A 70 11.26 -14.18 -3.75
CA PRO A 70 10.77 -14.02 -2.38
C PRO A 70 11.53 -14.91 -1.40
N VAL A 71 11.50 -14.50 -0.14
CA VAL A 71 11.65 -15.39 1.01
C VAL A 71 10.29 -16.03 1.30
N TRP A 72 10.27 -17.32 1.61
CA TRP A 72 9.04 -18.05 1.98
C TRP A 72 9.21 -18.65 3.38
N ASP A 73 8.26 -18.39 4.27
CA ASP A 73 8.29 -18.84 5.67
C ASP A 73 7.47 -20.12 5.94
N GLY A 74 6.78 -20.65 4.93
CA GLY A 74 5.84 -21.77 5.07
C GLY A 74 4.38 -21.38 4.74
N GLU A 75 4.03 -20.10 4.83
CA GLU A 75 2.68 -19.58 4.60
C GLU A 75 2.69 -18.38 3.65
N VAL A 76 3.60 -17.42 3.86
CA VAL A 76 3.64 -16.13 3.18
C VAL A 76 4.94 -15.98 2.38
N TYR A 77 4.82 -15.36 1.20
CA TYR A 77 5.97 -14.89 0.44
C TYR A 77 6.28 -13.44 0.82
N SER A 78 7.55 -13.13 1.03
CA SER A 78 8.03 -11.79 1.38
C SER A 78 9.09 -11.33 0.38
N TRP A 79 8.95 -10.11 -0.14
CA TRP A 79 9.97 -9.44 -0.93
C TRP A 79 10.35 -8.13 -0.26
N LYS A 80 11.64 -7.81 -0.20
CA LYS A 80 12.03 -6.41 -0.01
C LYS A 80 11.52 -5.57 -1.17
N ARG A 81 10.96 -4.42 -0.85
CA ARG A 81 10.36 -3.52 -1.83
C ARG A 81 10.77 -2.08 -1.58
N THR A 82 10.88 -1.34 -2.68
CA THR A 82 10.94 0.12 -2.69
C THR A 82 9.70 0.66 -3.38
N PHE A 83 8.91 1.45 -2.65
CA PHE A 83 7.74 2.17 -3.12
C PHE A 83 8.09 3.66 -3.20
N THR A 84 7.96 4.27 -4.38
CA THR A 84 8.17 5.71 -4.55
C THR A 84 6.88 6.36 -5.02
N MET A 85 6.45 7.40 -4.31
CA MET A 85 5.33 8.25 -4.68
C MET A 85 5.85 9.59 -5.19
N ASN A 86 5.59 9.91 -6.45
CA ASN A 86 5.78 11.24 -7.00
C ASN A 86 4.43 11.95 -7.01
N TYR A 87 4.26 13.00 -6.22
CA TYR A 87 3.04 13.81 -6.20
C TYR A 87 2.98 14.83 -7.35
N GLY A 88 4.07 15.00 -8.10
CA GLY A 88 4.22 16.05 -9.10
C GLY A 88 4.60 17.38 -8.46
N LYS A 89 4.33 18.48 -9.18
CA LYS A 89 4.84 19.81 -8.79
C LYS A 89 3.89 20.61 -7.92
N PHE A 90 2.59 20.46 -8.17
CA PHE A 90 1.56 21.22 -7.50
C PHE A 90 0.42 20.32 -7.07
N GLU A 91 -0.32 20.80 -6.07
CA GLU A 91 -1.63 20.30 -5.71
C GLU A 91 -2.66 21.41 -5.83
N VAL A 92 -3.91 20.99 -6.03
CA VAL A 92 -5.06 21.87 -6.05
C VAL A 92 -5.94 21.49 -4.89
N ASP A 93 -6.39 22.48 -4.12
CA ASP A 93 -7.34 22.31 -3.03
C ASP A 93 -8.38 23.45 -3.05
N ASP A 94 -9.65 23.09 -3.23
CA ASP A 94 -10.78 24.01 -3.42
C ASP A 94 -10.49 25.10 -4.47
N GLY A 95 -9.82 24.70 -5.56
CA GLY A 95 -9.45 25.56 -6.69
C GLY A 95 -8.22 26.45 -6.47
N LYS A 96 -7.57 26.37 -5.30
CA LYS A 96 -6.29 27.03 -5.04
C LYS A 96 -5.15 26.10 -5.41
N VAL A 97 -4.14 26.63 -6.09
CA VAL A 97 -2.95 25.89 -6.49
C VAL A 97 -1.83 26.17 -5.49
N GLU A 98 -1.20 25.13 -4.97
CA GLU A 98 -0.06 25.20 -4.07
C GLU A 98 1.07 24.30 -4.58
N ASP A 99 2.32 24.74 -4.47
CA ASP A 99 3.48 23.91 -4.83
C ASP A 99 3.67 22.82 -3.76
N VAL A 100 3.87 21.57 -4.18
CA VAL A 100 4.03 20.44 -3.24
C VAL A 100 5.44 20.40 -2.64
N SER A 101 6.41 21.09 -3.25
CA SER A 101 7.76 21.24 -2.71
C SER A 101 8.24 22.69 -2.78
N ASP A 102 9.05 23.08 -1.79
CA ASP A 102 9.68 24.39 -1.74
C ASP A 102 10.56 24.59 -2.99
N GLY A 103 10.11 25.45 -3.91
CA GLY A 103 10.81 25.75 -5.17
C GLY A 103 10.18 25.16 -6.43
N GLY A 104 8.97 24.57 -6.37
CA GLY A 104 8.18 24.18 -7.55
C GLY A 104 8.70 22.93 -8.30
N GLY A 105 9.49 22.10 -7.62
CA GLY A 105 9.97 20.82 -8.13
C GLY A 105 9.00 19.66 -7.86
N ASP A 106 9.30 18.49 -8.43
CA ASP A 106 8.57 17.27 -8.11
C ASP A 106 8.75 16.90 -6.63
N ALA A 107 7.65 16.70 -5.90
CA ALA A 107 7.68 16.13 -4.57
C ALA A 107 7.69 14.60 -4.65
N LYS A 108 8.85 13.99 -4.39
CA LYS A 108 9.03 12.53 -4.35
C LYS A 108 9.25 12.05 -2.93
N ARG A 109 8.52 11.01 -2.55
CA ARG A 109 8.71 10.29 -1.28
C ARG A 109 9.02 8.83 -1.58
N GLU A 110 10.09 8.33 -0.96
CA GLU A 110 10.52 6.94 -1.07
C GLU A 110 10.26 6.22 0.25
N TYR A 111 9.77 4.99 0.15
CA TYR A 111 9.43 4.14 1.27
C TYR A 111 9.97 2.74 1.01
N LYS A 112 10.78 2.23 1.94
CA LYS A 112 11.30 0.86 1.92
C LYS A 112 10.54 0.01 2.92
N GLY A 113 10.44 -1.27 2.64
CA GLY A 113 9.78 -2.22 3.53
C GLY A 113 9.64 -3.58 2.87
N HIS A 114 8.65 -4.34 3.32
CA HIS A 114 8.37 -5.67 2.82
C HIS A 114 6.98 -5.73 2.17
N LEU A 115 6.93 -6.32 0.98
CA LEU A 115 5.70 -6.80 0.36
C LEU A 115 5.42 -8.20 0.88
N LEU A 116 4.24 -8.42 1.42
CA LEU A 116 3.77 -9.75 1.83
C LEU A 116 2.69 -10.21 0.85
N ALA A 117 2.82 -11.42 0.33
CA ALA A 117 1.83 -12.00 -0.56
C ALA A 117 1.56 -13.47 -0.23
N GLU A 118 0.30 -13.84 -0.29
CA GLU A 118 -0.15 -15.20 -0.08
C GLU A 118 -1.05 -15.64 -1.23
N TYR A 119 -0.89 -16.88 -1.69
CA TYR A 119 -1.74 -17.45 -2.72
C TYR A 119 -2.82 -18.35 -2.11
N ARG A 120 -4.06 -17.85 -2.04
CA ARG A 120 -5.22 -18.57 -1.47
C ARG A 120 -6.34 -18.67 -2.50
N ASN A 121 -6.94 -19.85 -2.65
CA ASN A 121 -8.14 -20.08 -3.47
C ASN A 121 -8.05 -19.57 -4.93
N GLY A 122 -6.87 -19.62 -5.53
CA GLY A 122 -6.67 -19.21 -6.93
C GLY A 122 -6.36 -17.71 -7.14
N SER A 123 -6.20 -16.95 -6.06
CA SER A 123 -5.89 -15.51 -6.09
C SER A 123 -4.78 -15.14 -5.11
N TRP A 124 -4.07 -14.06 -5.42
CA TRP A 124 -3.12 -13.45 -4.48
C TRP A 124 -3.86 -12.56 -3.48
N VAL A 125 -3.45 -12.63 -2.22
CA VAL A 125 -3.78 -11.66 -1.17
C VAL A 125 -2.49 -10.92 -0.80
N VAL A 126 -2.51 -9.60 -0.83
CA VAL A 126 -1.30 -8.78 -0.78
C VAL A 126 -1.37 -7.74 0.35
N ALA A 127 -0.28 -7.53 1.07
CA ALA A 127 -0.10 -6.47 2.07
C ALA A 127 1.27 -5.79 1.91
N GLY A 128 1.47 -4.63 2.53
CA GLY A 128 2.74 -3.88 2.43
C GLY A 128 2.92 -3.14 1.11
N ILE A 129 1.80 -2.80 0.45
CA ILE A 129 1.82 -2.00 -0.79
C ILE A 129 2.03 -0.54 -0.41
N ALA A 130 1.21 -0.02 0.50
CA ALA A 130 1.30 1.34 1.01
C ALA A 130 1.61 1.37 2.52
N SER A 131 1.27 0.30 3.26
CA SER A 131 1.62 0.22 4.67
C SER A 131 3.13 0.05 4.88
N GLN A 132 3.63 0.74 5.90
CA GLN A 132 4.98 0.61 6.41
C GLN A 132 4.94 -0.38 7.56
N PHE A 133 5.44 -1.60 7.34
CA PHE A 133 5.82 -2.47 8.44
C PHE A 133 7.18 -1.96 8.93
N GLU A 134 7.26 -1.41 10.15
CA GLU A 134 8.54 -1.04 10.75
C GLU A 134 9.36 -2.32 10.98
N ASP A 135 10.67 -2.26 10.71
CA ASP A 135 11.61 -3.39 10.82
C ASP A 135 11.73 -3.96 12.26
N ASP A 136 11.07 -3.35 13.26
CA ASP A 136 11.11 -3.78 14.67
C ASP A 136 10.12 -4.90 15.01
N ASP A 137 9.19 -5.26 14.11
CA ASP A 137 8.39 -6.49 14.20
C ASP A 137 8.98 -7.55 13.26
N ASP A 138 10.01 -8.26 13.74
CA ASP A 138 10.52 -9.49 13.12
C ASP A 138 9.35 -10.36 12.62
N PRO A 139 9.21 -10.63 11.31
CA PRO A 139 8.21 -11.56 10.84
C PRO A 139 8.61 -12.96 11.34
N VAL A 140 7.68 -13.57 12.07
CA VAL A 140 7.65 -14.97 12.55
C VAL A 140 8.76 -15.42 13.51
N THR A 141 8.56 -15.12 14.81
CA THR A 141 8.79 -16.16 15.83
C THR A 141 7.46 -16.88 16.11
N PRO A 142 7.32 -18.18 15.79
CA PRO A 142 6.14 -18.93 16.18
C PRO A 142 6.13 -19.07 17.70
N SER A 143 5.14 -18.46 18.35
CA SER A 143 4.83 -18.70 19.77
C SER A 143 4.50 -20.17 19.95
N SER A 144 5.51 -20.96 20.30
CA SER A 144 5.33 -22.33 20.75
C SER A 144 4.84 -22.29 22.19
N SER A 145 3.52 -22.19 22.37
CA SER A 145 2.86 -22.63 23.61
C SER A 145 2.13 -23.94 23.33
N PRO A 146 2.62 -25.09 23.81
CA PRO A 146 1.75 -26.20 24.12
C PRO A 146 1.28 -26.04 25.57
N SER A 147 -0.01 -25.75 25.73
CA SER A 147 -0.72 -26.08 26.96
C SER A 147 -0.64 -27.58 27.19
N VAL A 148 -0.10 -28.00 28.32
CA VAL A 148 -0.38 -29.32 28.87
C VAL A 148 -0.77 -29.16 30.33
N SER A 149 -2.05 -29.39 30.58
CA SER A 149 -2.60 -29.66 31.90
C SER A 149 -2.22 -31.08 32.31
N ALA A 150 -1.61 -31.26 33.47
CA ALA A 150 -1.63 -32.51 34.23
C ALA A 150 -1.31 -32.19 35.70
N GLY A 151 -2.29 -32.38 36.58
CA GLY A 151 -2.08 -32.36 38.03
C GLY A 151 -1.41 -33.64 38.52
N VAL A 152 -0.66 -33.53 39.61
CA VAL A 152 -0.90 -34.18 40.93
C VAL A 152 -0.31 -33.25 41.99
#